data_AF-A0A973QQ44-F1
#
_entry.id   AF-A0A973QQ44-F1
#
_cell.length_a   1.000
_cell.length_b   1.000
_cell.length_c   1.000
_cell.angle_alpha   90.00
_cell.angle_beta   90.00
_cell.angle_gamma   90.00
#
_symmetry.space_group_name_H-M   'P 1'
#
loop_
_entity.id
_entity.type
_entity.pdbx_description
1 polymer ?
#
loop_
_entity_poly.entity_id
_entity_poly.type
_entity_poly.pdbx_seq_one_letter_code
_entity_poly.pdbx_strand_id
1 'polypeptide(L)'
;MTPARTTPQATEVNLFDLPLPIRDKFLDYMDQADTTISVTEIRLAHTAAAQLIGMQLPPRGEIAVCSCPCFCQIIFDVDQAHEYNDGYGPTFQCPGCADDHPGRDAE
;
A
#
# COMPACT_ATOMS: atom_id res chain seq x y z
N MET A 1 28.00 -12.03 21.93
CA MET A 1 26.68 -11.54 21.52
C MET A 1 26.83 -10.93 20.14
N THR A 2 26.38 -11.63 19.10
CA THR A 2 26.44 -11.15 17.71
C THR A 2 25.26 -10.20 17.50
N PRO A 3 25.44 -8.99 16.96
CA PRO A 3 24.31 -8.14 16.64
C PRO A 3 23.44 -8.84 15.58
N ALA A 4 22.13 -8.91 15.82
CA ALA A 4 21.18 -9.34 14.82
C ALA A 4 21.32 -8.41 13.61
N ARG A 5 21.60 -8.98 12.44
CA ARG A 5 21.64 -8.22 11.19
C ARG A 5 20.20 -7.81 10.88
N THR A 6 19.84 -6.58 11.21
CA THR A 6 18.57 -5.98 10.77
C THR A 6 18.66 -5.85 9.25
N THR A 7 18.07 -6.78 8.52
CA THR A 7 17.88 -6.61 7.08
C THR A 7 17.01 -5.36 6.90
N PRO A 8 17.42 -4.38 6.07
CA PRO A 8 16.56 -3.24 5.78
C PRO A 8 15.26 -3.77 5.19
N GLN A 9 14.14 -3.45 5.84
CA GLN A 9 12.81 -3.75 5.32
C GLN A 9 12.52 -2.83 4.14
N ALA A 10 11.80 -3.34 3.14
CA ALA A 10 11.46 -2.53 1.98
C ALA A 10 10.44 -1.45 2.38
N THR A 11 10.60 -0.24 1.85
CA THR A 11 9.63 0.85 2.02
C THR A 11 8.57 0.88 0.91
N GLU A 12 8.81 0.14 -0.17
CA GLU A 12 7.90 -0.08 -1.29
C GLU A 12 8.03 -1.52 -1.77
N VAL A 13 6.92 -2.10 -2.22
CA VAL A 13 6.90 -3.48 -2.75
C VAL A 13 6.05 -3.51 -4.01
N ASN A 14 6.54 -4.13 -5.06
CA ASN A 14 5.74 -4.39 -6.25
C ASN A 14 4.88 -5.64 -6.04
N LEU A 15 3.55 -5.47 -6.04
CA LEU A 15 2.59 -6.57 -5.87
C LEU A 15 2.80 -7.70 -6.90
N PHE A 16 3.26 -7.38 -8.11
CA PHE A 16 3.51 -8.36 -9.15
C PHE A 16 4.73 -9.25 -8.90
N ASP A 17 5.68 -8.80 -8.08
CA ASP A 17 6.87 -9.57 -7.71
C ASP A 17 6.57 -10.58 -6.59
N LEU A 18 5.39 -10.48 -5.95
CA LEU A 18 4.96 -11.43 -4.92
C LEU A 18 4.47 -12.74 -5.53
N PRO A 19 4.78 -13.89 -4.90
CA PRO A 19 4.14 -15.17 -5.23
C PRO A 19 2.61 -15.07 -5.14
N LEU A 20 1.89 -15.73 -6.03
CA LEU A 20 0.41 -15.65 -6.08
C LEU A 20 -0.27 -15.90 -4.72
N PRO A 21 0.09 -16.92 -3.93
CA PRO A 21 -0.55 -17.13 -2.62
C PRO A 21 -0.32 -15.97 -1.63
N ILE A 22 0.82 -15.29 -1.73
CA ILE A 22 1.16 -14.13 -0.89
C ILE A 22 0.38 -12.91 -1.36
N ARG A 23 0.26 -12.75 -2.69
CA ARG A 23 -0.53 -11.68 -3.31
C ARG A 23 -2.00 -11.77 -2.94
N ASP A 24 -2.61 -12.95 -3.12
CA ASP A 24 -4.02 -13.17 -2.79
C ASP A 24 -4.26 -12.88 -1.30
N LYS A 25 -3.36 -13.37 -0.44
CA LYS A 25 -3.49 -13.14 0.99
C LYS A 25 -3.29 -11.68 1.41
N PHE A 26 -2.42 -10.96 0.72
CA PHE A 26 -2.28 -9.52 0.88
C PHE A 26 -3.58 -8.80 0.50
N LEU A 27 -4.16 -9.13 -0.66
CA LEU A 27 -5.42 -8.53 -1.12
C LEU A 27 -6.58 -8.82 -0.17
N ASP A 28 -6.64 -10.02 0.42
CA ASP A 28 -7.63 -10.34 1.46
C ASP A 28 -7.54 -9.40 2.67
N TYR A 29 -6.32 -8.99 3.06
CA TYR A 29 -6.15 -8.05 4.18
C TYR A 29 -6.55 -6.62 3.78
N MET A 30 -6.26 -6.20 2.55
CA MET A 30 -6.70 -4.90 2.05
C MET A 30 -8.23 -4.82 1.98
N ASP A 31 -8.89 -5.86 1.46
CA ASP A 31 -10.36 -5.96 1.44
C ASP A 31 -10.97 -5.94 2.85
N GLN A 32 -10.33 -6.60 3.82
CA GLN A 32 -10.74 -6.50 5.23
C GLN A 32 -10.63 -5.07 5.78
N ALA A 33 -9.60 -4.32 5.40
CA ALA A 33 -9.43 -2.94 5.82
C ALA A 33 -10.52 -2.03 5.23
N ASP A 34 -10.87 -2.24 3.95
CA ASP A 34 -11.87 -1.43 3.24
C ASP A 34 -13.32 -1.71 3.68
N THR A 35 -13.59 -2.92 4.20
CA THR A 35 -14.95 -3.36 4.54
C THR A 35 -15.35 -3.15 6.00
N THR A 36 -14.39 -2.86 6.88
CA THR A 36 -14.65 -2.61 8.32
C THR A 36 -14.82 -1.12 8.63
N ILE A 37 -15.53 -0.82 9.72
CA ILE A 37 -15.62 0.53 10.31
C ILE A 37 -14.75 0.69 11.57
N SER A 38 -14.10 -0.40 12.00
CA SER A 38 -13.30 -0.43 13.23
C SER A 38 -11.86 -0.01 12.94
N VAL A 39 -11.45 1.14 13.46
CA VAL A 39 -10.06 1.64 13.35
C VAL A 39 -9.04 0.61 13.81
N THR A 40 -9.36 -0.17 14.84
CA THR A 40 -8.48 -1.24 15.32
C THR A 40 -8.31 -2.35 14.28
N GLU A 41 -9.40 -2.75 13.61
CA GLU A 41 -9.36 -3.80 12.58
C GLU A 41 -8.63 -3.31 11.33
N ILE A 42 -8.85 -2.05 10.92
CA ILE A 42 -8.10 -1.40 9.82
C ILE A 42 -6.59 -1.50 10.10
N ARG A 43 -6.15 -1.04 11.28
CA ARG A 43 -4.72 -1.05 11.65
C ARG A 43 -4.15 -2.46 11.72
N LEU A 44 -4.92 -3.43 12.23
CA LEU A 44 -4.48 -4.83 12.29
C LEU A 44 -4.33 -5.42 10.88
N ALA A 45 -5.26 -5.12 9.97
CA ALA A 45 -5.22 -5.57 8.59
C ALA A 45 -3.99 -5.02 7.85
N HIS A 46 -3.74 -3.71 7.91
CA HIS A 46 -2.54 -3.11 7.31
C HIS A 46 -1.23 -3.61 7.94
N THR A 47 -1.21 -3.82 9.27
CA THR A 47 -0.04 -4.39 9.96
C THR A 47 0.24 -5.81 9.47
N ALA A 48 -0.80 -6.65 9.35
CA ALA A 48 -0.68 -8.02 8.86
C ALA A 48 -0.23 -8.05 7.38
N ALA A 49 -0.79 -7.18 6.55
CA ALA A 49 -0.42 -7.03 5.15
C ALA A 49 1.06 -6.63 4.98
N ALA A 50 1.53 -5.61 5.71
CA ALA A 50 2.93 -5.16 5.67
C ALA A 50 3.91 -6.26 6.13
N GLN A 51 3.59 -6.95 7.23
CA GLN A 51 4.40 -8.07 7.72
C GLN A 51 4.48 -9.23 6.72
N LEU A 52 3.36 -9.57 6.08
CA LEU A 52 3.28 -10.66 5.11
C LEU A 52 4.23 -10.44 3.92
N ILE A 53 4.34 -9.21 3.43
CA ILE A 53 5.15 -8.86 2.26
C ILE A 53 6.58 -8.40 2.62
N GLY A 54 6.93 -8.38 3.91
CA GLY A 54 8.25 -7.93 4.39
C GLY A 54 8.49 -6.43 4.24
N MET A 55 7.42 -5.63 4.18
CA MET A 55 7.47 -4.17 4.11
C MET A 55 7.53 -3.58 5.52
N GLN A 56 8.27 -2.48 5.66
CA GLN A 56 8.23 -1.69 6.87
C GLN A 56 6.86 -1.02 6.99
N LEU A 57 6.17 -1.25 8.12
CA LEU A 57 4.91 -0.55 8.37
C LEU A 57 5.19 0.96 8.57
N PRO A 58 4.50 1.85 7.83
CA PRO A 58 4.66 3.28 7.98
C PRO A 58 4.26 3.81 9.37
N PRO A 59 4.67 5.02 9.76
CA PRO A 59 4.36 5.60 11.08
C PRO A 59 2.86 5.69 11.38
N ARG A 60 2.02 5.98 10.37
CA ARG A 60 0.56 5.97 10.53
C ARG A 60 -0.07 4.59 10.50
N GLY A 61 0.66 3.59 10.02
CA GLY A 61 0.23 2.20 10.05
C GLY A 61 -0.68 1.80 8.90
N GLU A 62 -0.75 2.60 7.84
CA GLU A 62 -1.58 2.37 6.67
C GLU A 62 -0.71 2.33 5.42
N ILE A 63 -1.03 1.40 4.53
CA ILE A 63 -0.36 1.20 3.25
C ILE A 63 -1.42 1.14 2.16
N ALA A 64 -1.09 1.58 0.95
CA ALA A 64 -1.99 1.56 -0.18
C ALA A 64 -1.35 0.85 -1.38
N VAL A 65 -2.20 0.36 -2.29
CA VAL A 65 -1.77 -0.09 -3.62
C VAL A 65 -2.00 1.05 -4.59
N CYS A 66 -1.00 1.36 -5.41
CA CYS A 66 -1.15 2.37 -6.46
C CYS A 66 -2.33 1.99 -7.37
N SER A 67 -3.23 2.94 -7.58
CA SER A 67 -4.47 2.77 -8.35
C SER A 67 -4.50 3.65 -9.60
N CYS A 68 -3.31 4.05 -10.10
CA CYS A 68 -3.18 4.78 -11.35
C CYS A 68 -3.77 3.99 -12.55
N PRO A 69 -4.16 4.67 -13.64
CA PRO A 69 -4.52 4.01 -14.91
C PRO A 69 -3.35 3.32 -15.62
N CYS A 70 -2.12 3.46 -15.10
CA CYS A 70 -0.87 3.04 -15.70
C CYS A 70 -0.46 1.58 -15.40
N PHE A 71 -1.32 0.80 -14.74
CA PHE A 71 -1.04 -0.56 -14.25
C PHE A 71 0.09 -0.66 -13.21
N CYS A 72 0.47 0.45 -12.56
CA CYS A 72 1.35 0.39 -11.39
C CYS A 72 0.63 -0.36 -10.26
N GLN A 73 1.34 -1.27 -9.63
CA GLN A 73 0.85 -2.03 -8.48
C GLN A 73 1.86 -1.97 -7.33
N ILE A 74 2.54 -0.81 -7.21
CA ILE A 74 3.42 -0.54 -6.08
C ILE A 74 2.57 -0.39 -4.82
N ILE A 75 2.96 -1.10 -3.78
CA ILE A 75 2.48 -0.99 -2.42
C ILE A 75 3.39 0.01 -1.70
N PHE A 76 2.80 1.03 -1.09
CA PHE A 76 3.53 2.18 -0.55
C PHE A 76 2.84 2.76 0.68
N ASP A 77 3.52 3.70 1.34
CA ASP A 77 3.00 4.47 2.47
C ASP A 77 1.87 5.41 2.02
N VAL A 78 0.67 5.26 2.59
CA VAL A 78 -0.49 6.07 2.20
C VAL A 78 -0.26 7.57 2.44
N ASP A 79 0.59 7.95 3.41
CA ASP A 79 0.92 9.36 3.65
C ASP A 79 1.73 10.00 2.53
N GLN A 80 2.31 9.19 1.65
CA GLN A 80 3.01 9.63 0.45
C GLN A 80 2.10 9.62 -0.79
N ALA A 81 0.83 9.28 -0.63
CA ALA A 81 -0.09 9.21 -1.74
C ALA A 81 -0.42 10.60 -2.26
N HIS A 82 -0.44 10.70 -3.59
CA HIS A 82 -1.19 11.77 -4.23
C HIS A 82 -2.62 11.26 -4.43
N GLU A 83 -3.57 11.93 -3.78
CA GLU A 83 -4.99 11.66 -3.92
C GLU A 83 -5.55 12.45 -5.10
N TYR A 84 -6.20 11.76 -6.03
CA TYR A 84 -6.98 12.40 -7.09
C TYR A 84 -8.37 11.77 -7.18
N ASN A 85 -9.32 12.48 -7.78
CA ASN A 85 -10.67 11.94 -8.00
C ASN A 85 -10.79 11.47 -9.45
N ASP A 86 -11.09 10.19 -9.65
CA ASP A 86 -11.30 9.61 -10.97
C ASP A 86 -12.78 9.64 -11.43
N GLY A 87 -13.65 10.28 -10.64
CA GLY A 87 -15.10 10.31 -10.83
C GLY A 87 -15.86 9.19 -10.10
N TYR A 88 -15.16 8.25 -9.48
CA TYR A 88 -15.73 7.13 -8.72
C TYR A 88 -15.32 7.14 -7.24
N GLY A 89 -14.27 7.88 -6.88
CA GLY A 89 -13.84 8.10 -5.50
C GLY A 89 -12.43 8.68 -5.39
N PRO A 90 -11.92 8.87 -4.16
CA PRO A 90 -10.51 9.16 -3.96
C PRO A 90 -9.68 7.97 -4.43
N THR A 91 -8.74 8.24 -5.33
CA THR A 91 -7.80 7.28 -5.89
C THR A 91 -6.39 7.63 -5.42
N PHE A 92 -5.66 6.63 -4.92
CA PHE A 92 -4.31 6.82 -4.37
C PHE A 92 -3.24 6.49 -5.41
N GLN A 93 -2.42 7.49 -5.73
CA GLN A 93 -1.28 7.37 -6.63
C GLN A 93 0.02 7.33 -5.83
N CYS A 94 0.91 6.38 -6.12
CA CYS A 94 2.25 6.38 -5.52
C CYS A 94 3.10 7.56 -6.03
N PRO A 95 4.14 8.00 -5.29
CA PRO A 95 4.95 9.18 -5.66
C PRO A 95 5.49 9.13 -7.09
N GLY A 96 6.09 8.01 -7.50
CA GLY A 96 6.66 7.89 -8.86
C GLY A 96 5.60 8.00 -9.95
N CYS A 97 4.41 7.48 -9.70
CA CYS A 97 3.28 7.63 -10.61
C CYS A 97 2.77 9.07 -10.65
N ALA A 98 2.71 9.74 -9.50
CA ALA A 98 2.24 11.13 -9.41
C ALA A 98 3.18 12.08 -10.18
N ASP A 99 4.49 11.82 -10.14
CA ASP A 99 5.50 12.56 -10.89
C ASP A 99 5.39 12.32 -12.41
N ASP A 100 5.23 11.07 -12.84
CA ASP A 100 5.26 10.70 -14.27
C ASP A 100 3.95 10.98 -15.02
N HIS A 101 2.82 10.80 -14.35
CA HIS A 101 1.50 10.96 -14.95
C HIS A 101 0.52 11.55 -13.92
N PRO A 102 0.66 12.85 -13.60
CA PRO A 102 -0.16 13.51 -12.60
C PRO A 102 -1.64 13.25 -12.89
N GLY A 103 -2.37 12.78 -11.87
CA GLY A 103 -3.83 12.72 -11.91
C GLY A 103 -4.35 14.10 -12.32
N ARG A 104 -5.40 14.15 -13.15
CA ARG A 104 -6.06 15.43 -13.35
C ARG A 104 -6.74 15.76 -12.02
N ASP A 105 -6.20 16.75 -11.32
CA ASP A 105 -6.84 17.30 -10.13
C ASP A 105 -8.31 17.54 -10.46
N ALA A 106 -9.20 17.09 -9.57
CA ALA A 106 -10.61 17.41 -9.69
C ALA A 106 -10.76 18.94 -9.61
N GLU A 107 -11.02 19.57 -10.75
CA GLU A 107 -11.45 20.97 -10.82
C GLU A 107 -12.75 21.20 -10.03
#